data_AF-A0A2N1R5E0-F1
#
_entry.id   AF-A0A2N1R5E0-F1
#
_cell.length_a   1.000
_cell.length_b   1.000
_cell.length_c   1.000
_cell.angle_alpha   90.00
_cell.angle_beta   90.00
_cell.angle_gamma   90.00
#
_symmetry.space_group_name_H-M   'P 1'
#
loop_
_entity.id
_entity.type
_entity.pdbx_description
1 polymer ?
#
loop_
_entity_poly.entity_id
_entity_poly.type
_entity_poly.pdbx_seq_one_letter_code
_entity_poly.pdbx_strand_id
1 'polypeptide(L)'
;ESTDLERVRDFAEREDCTVQTIRRYRLDEDKFDDERYERPSPCAVCDRIRLLATGELKPCLHGDASTTVDWDDTQGSIRACVAMKPACGSHASTHLVSAIGG
;
A
#
# COMPACT_ATOMS: atom_id res chain seq x y z
N GLU A 1 5.17 29.77 -16.51
CA GLU A 1 4.53 29.82 -15.19
C GLU A 1 4.86 28.55 -14.44
N SER A 2 5.16 28.63 -13.15
CA SER A 2 5.44 27.44 -12.31
C SER A 2 4.14 26.73 -11.94
N THR A 3 4.12 25.42 -12.09
CA THR A 3 3.01 24.51 -11.74
C THR A 3 2.83 24.41 -10.22
N ASP A 4 1.63 24.01 -9.76
CA ASP A 4 1.39 23.82 -8.33
C ASP A 4 2.34 22.79 -7.70
N LEU A 5 2.73 21.74 -8.45
CA LEU A 5 3.69 20.75 -7.97
C LEU A 5 5.09 21.34 -7.76
N GLU A 6 5.53 22.23 -8.65
CA GLU A 6 6.81 22.93 -8.49
C GLU A 6 6.78 23.85 -7.26
N ARG A 7 5.68 24.58 -7.05
CA ARG A 7 5.52 25.41 -5.84
C ARG A 7 5.56 24.60 -4.55
N VAL A 8 4.98 23.39 -4.56
CA VAL A 8 5.04 22.45 -3.42
C VAL A 8 6.47 21.94 -3.21
N ARG A 9 7.22 21.67 -4.29
CA ARG A 9 8.64 21.28 -4.21
C ARG A 9 9.50 22.38 -3.62
N ASP A 10 9.34 23.61 -4.10
CA ASP A 10 10.07 24.77 -3.60
C ASP A 10 9.74 25.08 -2.13
N PHE A 11 8.49 24.83 -1.71
CA PHE A 11 8.12 24.91 -0.31
C PHE A 11 8.79 23.82 0.52
N ALA A 12 8.71 22.56 0.08
CA ALA A 12 9.28 21.45 0.82
C ALA A 12 10.80 21.56 0.98
N GLU A 13 11.53 21.96 -0.07
CA GLU A 13 12.98 22.16 -0.02
C GLU A 13 13.39 23.20 1.03
N ARG A 14 12.62 24.30 1.16
CA ARG A 14 12.86 25.33 2.19
C ARG A 14 12.62 24.83 3.61
N GLU A 15 11.76 23.84 3.78
CA GLU A 15 11.40 23.24 5.08
C GLU A 15 12.17 21.94 5.35
N ASP A 16 13.24 21.64 4.59
CA ASP A 16 14.02 20.38 4.68
C ASP A 16 13.15 19.12 4.56
N CYS A 17 12.11 19.21 3.74
CA CYS A 17 11.14 18.16 3.46
C CYS A 17 11.30 17.63 2.04
N THR A 18 10.99 16.34 1.85
CA THR A 18 10.92 15.74 0.51
C THR A 18 9.47 15.61 0.07
N VAL A 19 9.15 16.10 -1.14
CA VAL A 19 7.82 15.90 -1.74
C VAL A 19 7.69 14.45 -2.20
N GLN A 20 6.60 13.80 -1.81
CA GLN A 20 6.21 12.50 -2.34
C GLN A 20 4.88 12.58 -3.08
N THR A 21 4.86 12.13 -4.33
CA THR A 21 3.67 12.03 -5.16
C THR A 21 2.94 10.71 -4.93
N ILE A 22 1.62 10.79 -4.76
CA ILE A 22 0.76 9.62 -4.61
C ILE A 22 -0.16 9.56 -5.82
N ARG A 23 -0.09 8.46 -6.57
CA ARG A 23 -1.04 8.16 -7.63
C ARG A 23 -2.43 8.11 -7.03
N ARG A 24 -3.40 8.75 -7.68
CA ARG A 24 -4.80 8.48 -7.40
C ARG A 24 -5.14 7.09 -7.95
N TYR A 25 -5.54 6.15 -7.09
CA TYR A 25 -5.93 4.80 -7.48
C TYR A 25 -7.24 4.39 -6.81
N ARG A 26 -7.88 3.36 -7.35
CA ARG A 26 -9.01 2.67 -6.75
C ARG A 26 -8.61 1.24 -6.44
N LEU A 27 -9.19 0.67 -5.39
CA LEU A 27 -8.89 -0.72 -4.99
C LEU A 27 -9.64 -1.75 -5.82
N ASP A 28 -10.77 -1.38 -6.41
CA ASP A 28 -11.59 -2.25 -7.25
C ASP A 28 -11.13 -2.30 -8.72
N GLU A 29 -10.00 -1.66 -9.03
CA GLU A 29 -9.33 -1.72 -10.32
C GLU A 29 -8.07 -2.56 -10.24
N ASP A 30 -7.67 -3.15 -11.37
CA ASP A 30 -6.42 -3.90 -11.43
C ASP A 30 -5.23 -2.99 -11.15
N LYS A 31 -4.36 -3.45 -10.25
CA LYS A 31 -3.13 -2.77 -9.91
C LYS A 31 -2.13 -2.89 -11.06
N PHE A 32 -1.59 -1.75 -11.46
CA PHE A 32 -0.42 -1.64 -12.31
C PHE A 32 0.58 -0.65 -11.74
N ASP A 33 1.85 -0.80 -12.10
CA ASP A 33 2.93 0.08 -11.66
C ASP A 33 3.04 1.30 -12.61
N ASP A 34 3.25 2.47 -12.04
CA ASP A 34 3.28 3.74 -12.77
C ASP A 34 4.40 4.62 -12.19
N GLU A 35 5.53 4.63 -12.90
CA GLU A 35 6.77 5.28 -12.46
C GLU A 35 6.68 6.81 -12.40
N ARG A 36 5.59 7.41 -12.91
CA ARG A 36 5.35 8.85 -12.79
C ARG A 36 5.04 9.28 -11.36
N TYR A 37 4.70 8.33 -10.49
CA TYR A 37 4.36 8.57 -9.09
C TYR A 37 5.28 7.75 -8.19
N GLU A 38 5.62 8.29 -7.03
CA GLU A 38 6.46 7.58 -6.06
C GLU A 38 5.66 6.58 -5.22
N ARG A 39 4.34 6.75 -5.15
CA ARG A 39 3.45 5.87 -4.40
C ARG A 39 2.22 5.46 -5.20
N PRO A 40 1.77 4.20 -5.08
CA PRO A 40 2.42 3.10 -4.35
C PRO A 40 3.73 2.63 -5.03
N SER A 41 4.66 2.10 -4.23
CA SER A 41 5.89 1.48 -4.75
C SER A 41 5.57 0.37 -5.76
N PRO A 42 6.45 0.11 -6.74
CA PRO A 42 6.30 -1.02 -7.65
C PRO A 42 6.11 -2.34 -6.89
N CYS A 43 5.30 -3.24 -7.44
CA CYS A 43 4.96 -4.48 -6.73
C CYS A 43 6.18 -5.38 -6.54
N ALA A 44 7.10 -5.38 -7.51
CA ALA A 44 8.35 -6.14 -7.48
C ALA A 44 9.25 -5.83 -6.26
N VAL A 45 9.11 -4.64 -5.67
CA VAL A 45 9.91 -4.19 -4.51
C VAL A 45 9.05 -3.94 -3.26
N CYS A 46 7.74 -4.19 -3.33
CA CYS A 46 6.83 -3.92 -2.23
C CYS A 46 6.99 -4.99 -1.14
N ASP A 47 7.34 -4.59 0.07
CA ASP A 47 7.51 -5.44 1.26
C ASP A 47 6.38 -5.29 2.28
N ARG A 48 5.43 -4.37 2.04
CA ARG A 48 4.33 -4.07 2.97
C ARG A 48 3.31 -5.20 3.11
N ILE A 49 2.98 -5.55 4.34
CA ILE A 49 1.77 -6.25 4.75
C ILE A 49 0.95 -5.32 5.66
N ARG A 50 -0.32 -5.66 5.96
CA ARG A 50 -1.21 -4.83 6.78
C ARG A 50 -1.92 -5.66 7.83
N LEU A 51 -2.09 -5.12 9.03
CA LEU A 51 -3.05 -5.61 10.01
C LEU A 51 -4.34 -4.80 9.85
N LEU A 52 -5.45 -5.49 9.58
CA LEU A 52 -6.77 -4.89 9.45
C LEU A 52 -7.39 -4.66 10.83
N ALA A 53 -8.34 -3.72 10.92
CA ALA A 53 -9.11 -3.50 12.14
C ALA A 53 -9.92 -4.74 12.58
N THR A 54 -10.16 -5.69 11.67
CA THR A 54 -10.79 -7.00 11.95
C THR A 54 -9.85 -8.00 12.63
N GLY A 55 -8.57 -7.69 12.79
CA GLY A 55 -7.57 -8.60 13.35
C GLY A 55 -6.95 -9.57 12.33
N GLU A 56 -7.14 -9.32 11.04
CA GLU A 56 -6.56 -10.12 9.96
C GLU A 56 -5.31 -9.45 9.36
N LEU A 57 -4.35 -10.25 8.93
CA LEU A 57 -3.22 -9.82 8.13
C LEU A 57 -3.56 -9.89 6.64
N LYS A 58 -3.28 -8.81 5.90
CA LYS A 58 -3.48 -8.69 4.47
C LYS A 58 -2.12 -8.52 3.76
N PRO A 59 -1.76 -9.39 2.79
CA PRO A 59 -0.45 -9.38 2.17
C PRO A 59 -0.30 -8.32 1.07
N CYS A 60 -1.42 -7.88 0.48
CA CYS A 60 -1.47 -6.84 -0.53
C CYS A 60 -2.71 -5.96 -0.31
N LEU A 61 -2.58 -4.65 -0.59
CA LEU A 61 -3.72 -3.74 -0.57
C LEU A 61 -4.70 -3.99 -1.73
N HIS A 62 -4.18 -4.41 -2.88
CA HIS A 62 -4.93 -4.69 -4.10
C HIS A 62 -5.04 -6.21 -4.27
N GLY A 63 -5.96 -6.82 -3.54
CA GLY A 63 -6.18 -8.27 -3.52
C GLY A 63 -7.02 -8.67 -2.33
N ASP A 64 -7.72 -9.80 -2.39
CA ASP A 64 -8.69 -10.19 -1.36
C ASP A 64 -8.14 -11.15 -0.31
N ALA A 65 -6.98 -11.76 -0.58
CA ALA A 65 -6.34 -12.68 0.35
C ALA A 65 -6.11 -12.03 1.73
N SER A 66 -6.44 -12.76 2.79
CA SER A 66 -6.15 -12.41 4.19
C SER A 66 -5.88 -13.67 5.00
N THR A 67 -5.27 -13.52 6.17
CA THR A 67 -5.09 -14.59 7.15
C THR A 67 -5.33 -14.04 8.55
N THR A 68 -5.94 -14.82 9.44
CA THR A 68 -6.15 -14.42 10.84
C THR A 68 -4.83 -14.42 11.60
N VAL A 69 -4.68 -13.52 12.57
CA VAL A 69 -3.53 -13.58 13.49
C VAL A 69 -3.74 -14.69 14.51
N ASP A 70 -2.82 -15.65 14.54
CA ASP A 70 -2.60 -16.51 15.69
C ASP A 70 -1.80 -15.73 16.74
N TRP A 71 -2.40 -15.53 17.91
CA TRP A 71 -1.77 -14.79 19.01
C TRP A 71 -0.79 -15.64 19.83
N ASP A 72 -0.89 -16.96 19.72
CA ASP A 72 0.08 -17.90 20.29
C ASP A 72 1.30 -18.09 19.36
N ASP A 73 1.14 -17.82 18.05
CA ASP A 73 2.22 -17.78 17.06
C ASP A 73 2.11 -16.59 16.07
N THR A 74 2.37 -15.39 16.58
CA THR A 74 2.34 -14.17 15.74
C THR A 74 3.42 -14.18 14.65
N GLN A 75 4.58 -14.80 14.92
CA GLN A 75 5.66 -14.88 13.93
C GLN A 75 5.26 -15.79 12.75
N GLY A 76 4.65 -16.94 13.02
CA GLY A 76 4.09 -17.84 12.01
C GLY A 76 3.02 -17.15 11.19
N SER A 77 2.13 -16.39 11.83
CA SER A 77 1.08 -15.60 11.16
C SER A 77 1.66 -14.59 10.16
N ILE A 78 2.71 -13.86 10.55
CA ILE A 78 3.40 -12.91 9.66
C ILE A 78 4.03 -13.64 8.47
N ARG A 79 4.74 -14.76 8.71
CA ARG A 79 5.36 -15.55 7.63
C ARG A 79 4.32 -16.10 6.67
N ALA A 80 3.21 -16.62 7.18
CA ALA A 80 2.10 -17.13 6.37
C ALA A 80 1.51 -16.02 5.49
N CYS A 81 1.29 -14.83 6.06
CA CYS A 81 0.84 -13.66 5.29
C CYS A 81 1.84 -13.30 4.19
N VAL A 82 3.14 -13.18 4.50
CA VAL A 82 4.18 -12.86 3.49
C VAL A 82 4.22 -13.91 2.38
N ALA A 83 4.05 -15.20 2.69
CA ALA A 83 4.02 -16.27 1.69
C ALA A 83 2.82 -16.18 0.73
N MET A 84 1.73 -15.54 1.14
CA MET A 84 0.54 -15.30 0.30
C MET A 84 0.69 -14.05 -0.59
N LYS A 85 1.80 -13.32 -0.50
CA LYS A 85 1.98 -12.09 -1.26
C LYS A 85 2.03 -12.38 -2.77
N PRO A 86 1.16 -11.76 -3.58
CA PRO A 86 1.18 -11.97 -5.02
C PRO A 86 2.34 -11.22 -5.66
N ALA A 87 2.77 -11.68 -6.84
CA ALA A 87 3.81 -11.00 -7.62
C ALA A 87 3.42 -9.56 -8.01
N CYS A 88 2.14 -9.33 -8.30
CA CYS A 88 1.54 -8.02 -8.47
C CYS A 88 0.16 -8.01 -7.80
N GLY A 89 -0.28 -6.85 -7.32
CA GLY A 89 -1.67 -6.71 -6.91
C GLY A 89 -2.63 -6.97 -8.07
N SER A 90 -3.84 -7.38 -7.76
CA SER A 90 -4.96 -7.46 -8.70
C SER A 90 -5.95 -6.34 -8.36
N HIS A 91 -7.17 -6.68 -7.99
CA HIS A 91 -8.19 -5.81 -7.44
C HIS A 91 -8.64 -6.37 -6.08
N ALA A 92 -9.14 -5.51 -5.21
CA ALA A 92 -9.81 -5.89 -3.98
C ALA A 92 -11.33 -5.73 -4.16
N SER A 93 -12.07 -6.82 -4.01
CA SER A 93 -13.53 -6.85 -3.99
C SER A 93 -14.08 -6.91 -2.56
N THR A 94 -13.26 -7.37 -1.63
CA THR A 94 -13.57 -7.49 -0.20
C THR A 94 -12.60 -6.59 0.57
N HIS A 95 -13.18 -5.78 1.46
CA HIS A 95 -12.53 -4.77 2.29
C HIS A 95 -12.29 -3.40 1.63
N LEU A 96 -12.97 -2.39 2.18
CA LEU A 96 -12.82 -0.97 1.82
C LEU A 96 -11.58 -0.39 2.52
N VAL A 97 -11.02 0.70 1.95
CA VAL A 97 -9.88 1.46 2.51
C VAL A 97 -10.05 1.77 4.00
N SER A 98 -11.30 1.96 4.46
CA SER A 98 -11.63 2.23 5.87
C SER A 98 -11.16 1.14 6.85
N ALA A 99 -11.00 -0.10 6.41
CA ALA A 99 -10.52 -1.20 7.26
C ALA A 99 -9.00 -1.17 7.50
N ILE A 100 -8.27 -0.32 6.79
CA ILE A 100 -6.80 -0.30 6.71
C ILE A 100 -6.19 0.89 7.48
N GLY A 101 -7.02 1.75 8.07
CA GLY A 101 -6.57 2.96 8.76
C GLY A 101 -6.10 4.01 7.75
N GLY A 102 -6.99 4.94 7.45
CA GLY A 102 -6.72 6.16 6.67
C GLY A 102 -7.31 7.34 7.40
#